data_AF-A0ABC9BTD6-F1
#
_entry.id   AF-A0ABC9BTD6-F1
#
_cell.length_a   1.000
_cell.length_b   1.000
_cell.length_c   1.000
_cell.angle_alpha   90.00
_cell.angle_beta   90.00
_cell.angle_gamma   90.00
#
_symmetry.space_group_name_H-M   'P 1'
#
loop_
_entity.id
_entity.type
_entity.pdbx_description
1 polymer ?
#
loop_
_entity_poly.entity_id
_entity_poly.type
_entity_poly.pdbx_seq_one_letter_code
_entity_poly.pdbx_strand_id
1 'polypeptide(L)'
;MAAVDAATKEIEALHVGQNDEMKENLIKEDKAASSNSAVLAAQSSPPEDDDDEAQADGPSQDGAPGAVKKKKKKNKSKKKKDPLQQTDPPSIPVDELFPSADFPEGEIQQYKDDNLWRTTSEEKRELERLQKPMYNSVRRAAEVHRQVRKYMRSIIKPGMLMVDLCETLENMVRKLIKENGLQAGIAFPTGCSLNWVAAHWTPNAGDKTVLQYDDVMKLDFGTHIDGYIVDCAFTVAFNPMYDPLLQATRDATNTGIKEAGIDARLCDVGAAIQEVMESYEVEINGKVFQVKSIRNLNGHSIGPYQIHAGKSVPIVKGGEQTKMEEGEFYAIETFGSTGKGFVREDLECSHYMKNFDVGHVPLRLAKAKQLLGTINNNFGTLAFCRRYLDRLGETKYLMALKNLCDNGIIQVDQPLHPYPGNLPHRPNPVTVVVIHCLMLCPQPYPPLCDVRGSYVSQFEHTILLRPTCKEVISRGDDY
;
A
#
# COMPACT_ATOMS: atom_id res chain seq x y z
N MET A 1 -25.82 -11.75 -46.22
CA MET A 1 -24.51 -11.09 -46.41
C MET A 1 -24.62 -9.56 -46.53
N ALA A 2 -25.56 -8.99 -47.30
CA ALA A 2 -25.67 -7.53 -47.46
C ALA A 2 -26.00 -6.72 -46.19
N ALA A 3 -26.68 -7.31 -45.19
CA ALA A 3 -27.05 -6.61 -43.95
C ALA A 3 -25.88 -6.49 -42.94
N VAL A 4 -24.86 -7.35 -43.05
CA VAL A 4 -23.70 -7.34 -42.14
C VAL A 4 -22.67 -6.29 -42.59
N ASP A 5 -22.55 -6.05 -43.89
CA ASP A 5 -21.66 -5.02 -44.45
C ASP A 5 -22.14 -3.59 -44.16
N ALA A 6 -23.45 -3.37 -44.03
CA ALA A 6 -24.01 -2.07 -43.70
C ALA A 6 -23.72 -1.66 -42.25
N ALA A 7 -23.87 -2.60 -41.30
CA ALA A 7 -23.60 -2.37 -39.88
C ALA A 7 -22.10 -2.13 -39.61
N THR A 8 -21.22 -2.79 -40.38
CA THR A 8 -19.77 -2.62 -40.22
C THR A 8 -19.30 -1.23 -40.68
N LYS A 9 -19.91 -0.68 -41.73
CA LYS A 9 -19.60 0.68 -42.22
C LYS A 9 -20.12 1.80 -41.30
N GLU A 10 -21.23 1.59 -40.60
CA GLU A 10 -21.71 2.56 -39.60
C GLU A 10 -20.81 2.62 -38.36
N ILE A 11 -20.24 1.48 -37.94
CA ILE A 11 -19.32 1.42 -36.80
C ILE A 11 -17.97 2.09 -37.14
N GLU A 12 -17.45 1.90 -38.35
CA GLU A 12 -16.22 2.58 -38.80
C GLU A 12 -16.40 4.10 -38.92
N ALA A 13 -17.56 4.57 -39.38
CA ALA A 13 -17.86 6.01 -39.47
C ALA A 13 -17.95 6.68 -38.09
N LEU A 14 -18.49 5.98 -37.09
CA LEU A 14 -18.56 6.45 -35.70
C LEU A 14 -17.17 6.54 -35.04
N HIS A 15 -16.28 5.60 -35.34
CA HIS A 15 -14.90 5.59 -34.82
C HIS A 15 -14.03 6.71 -35.40
N VAL A 16 -14.25 7.09 -36.66
CA VAL A 16 -13.52 8.20 -37.29
C VAL A 16 -13.99 9.55 -36.71
N GLY A 17 -15.30 9.73 -36.52
CA GLY A 17 -15.87 10.95 -35.95
C GLY A 17 -15.40 11.25 -34.51
N GLN A 18 -15.27 10.23 -33.66
CA GLN A 18 -14.79 10.39 -32.28
C GLN A 18 -13.30 10.76 -32.19
N ASN A 19 -12.48 10.30 -33.15
CA ASN A 19 -11.05 10.61 -33.18
C ASN A 19 -10.76 12.04 -33.65
N ASP A 20 -11.60 12.60 -34.51
CA ASP A 20 -11.46 14.00 -34.96
C ASP A 20 -11.93 14.99 -33.87
N GLU A 21 -12.95 14.63 -33.09
CA GLU A 21 -13.41 15.42 -31.93
C GLU A 21 -12.38 15.45 -30.78
N MET A 22 -11.66 14.35 -30.54
CA MET A 22 -10.54 14.32 -29.58
C MET A 22 -9.37 15.19 -30.03
N LYS A 23 -9.04 15.20 -31.33
CA LYS A 23 -7.94 16.04 -31.87
C LYS A 23 -8.26 17.53 -31.81
N GLU A 24 -9.50 17.94 -32.04
CA GLU A 24 -9.91 19.35 -31.89
C GLU A 24 -9.86 19.83 -30.44
N ASN A 25 -10.15 18.96 -29.47
CA ASN A 25 -10.09 19.32 -28.05
C ASN A 25 -8.64 19.44 -27.54
N LEU A 26 -7.72 18.58 -28.01
CA LEU A 26 -6.28 18.68 -27.70
C LEU A 26 -5.65 19.98 -28.25
N ILE A 27 -6.08 20.44 -29.43
CA ILE A 27 -5.58 21.69 -30.03
C ILE A 27 -6.10 22.94 -29.28
N LYS A 28 -7.25 22.85 -28.59
CA LYS A 28 -7.80 23.95 -27.79
C LYS A 28 -7.14 24.06 -26.41
N GLU A 29 -6.69 22.96 -25.82
CA GLU A 29 -5.98 22.97 -24.53
C GLU A 29 -4.55 23.51 -24.65
N ASP A 30 -3.82 23.20 -25.73
CA ASP A 30 -2.47 23.72 -25.96
C ASP A 30 -2.43 25.25 -26.18
N LYS A 31 -3.49 25.84 -26.72
CA LYS A 31 -3.59 27.31 -26.89
C LYS A 31 -3.87 28.06 -25.59
N ALA A 32 -4.45 27.41 -24.58
CA ALA A 32 -4.67 28.03 -23.27
C ALA A 32 -3.39 28.07 -22.43
N ALA A 33 -2.53 27.04 -22.53
CA ALA A 33 -1.29 26.93 -21.77
C ALA A 33 -0.19 27.93 -22.21
N SER A 34 -0.22 28.40 -23.46
CA SER A 34 0.79 29.33 -24.02
C SER A 34 0.66 30.79 -23.55
N SER A 35 -0.34 31.15 -22.73
CA SER A 35 -0.64 32.56 -22.43
C SER A 35 -0.21 33.06 -21.04
N ASN A 36 0.38 32.22 -20.18
CA ASN A 36 0.69 32.58 -18.79
C ASN A 36 2.19 32.59 -18.42
N SER A 37 3.10 32.59 -19.39
CA SER A 37 4.54 32.71 -19.12
C SER A 37 5.08 34.09 -19.53
N ALA A 38 4.70 35.14 -18.80
CA ALA A 38 5.48 36.36 -18.75
C ALA A 38 5.25 37.09 -17.42
N VAL A 39 6.36 37.54 -16.83
CA VAL A 39 6.49 38.39 -15.62
C VAL A 39 6.79 37.62 -14.34
N LEU A 40 8.07 37.31 -14.13
CA LEU A 40 8.71 37.30 -12.81
C LEU A 40 10.18 37.70 -12.98
N ALA A 41 10.54 38.91 -12.56
CA ALA A 41 11.90 39.30 -12.21
C ALA A 41 11.87 40.49 -11.23
N ALA A 42 12.64 40.37 -10.14
CA ALA A 42 13.01 41.39 -9.14
C ALA A 42 11.87 41.83 -8.18
N GLN A 43 12.03 42.08 -6.87
CA GLN A 43 13.19 42.26 -5.98
C GLN A 43 12.70 42.30 -4.50
N SER A 44 13.41 41.61 -3.61
CA SER A 44 13.89 42.00 -2.25
C SER A 44 13.06 42.83 -1.22
N SER A 45 12.87 42.22 -0.03
CA SER A 45 12.93 42.74 1.37
C SER A 45 11.74 43.51 2.03
N PRO A 46 11.64 43.47 3.40
CA PRO A 46 10.39 43.49 4.18
C PRO A 46 10.07 44.85 4.84
N PRO A 47 8.93 44.95 5.56
CA PRO A 47 8.95 45.69 6.83
C PRO A 47 8.16 45.03 7.99
N GLU A 48 8.85 44.97 9.12
CA GLU A 48 8.55 45.53 10.46
C GLU A 48 7.11 45.65 11.01
N ASP A 49 7.05 45.33 12.30
CA ASP A 49 5.97 45.48 13.29
C ASP A 49 5.41 46.91 13.40
N ASP A 50 4.15 47.02 13.84
CA ASP A 50 3.75 48.00 14.85
C ASP A 50 2.38 47.64 15.44
N ASP A 51 2.37 47.50 16.78
CA ASP A 51 1.21 47.49 17.67
C ASP A 51 0.65 48.92 17.80
N ASP A 52 -0.67 49.06 18.04
CA ASP A 52 -1.17 50.06 18.99
C ASP A 52 -2.68 49.87 19.32
N GLU A 53 -2.97 49.83 20.62
CA GLU A 53 -4.30 49.91 21.25
C GLU A 53 -4.61 51.35 21.74
N ALA A 54 -5.89 51.77 21.75
CA ALA A 54 -6.57 52.62 22.76
C ALA A 54 -7.97 53.04 22.24
N GLN A 55 -9.11 52.72 22.89
CA GLN A 55 -9.86 53.51 23.93
C GLN A 55 -10.18 54.98 23.55
N ALA A 56 -11.33 55.62 23.82
CA ALA A 56 -12.65 55.33 24.42
C ALA A 56 -13.58 56.59 24.22
N ASP A 57 -14.90 56.41 24.47
CA ASP A 57 -15.95 57.34 24.96
C ASP A 57 -16.57 58.51 24.14
N GLY A 58 -17.91 58.66 24.30
CA GLY A 58 -18.87 59.65 23.69
C GLY A 58 -19.00 61.00 24.46
N PRO A 59 -20.15 61.76 24.49
CA PRO A 59 -21.57 61.40 24.21
C PRO A 59 -22.52 62.49 23.55
N SER A 60 -23.84 62.15 23.48
CA SER A 60 -25.12 62.98 23.47
C SER A 60 -25.63 63.73 22.19
N GLN A 61 -26.79 63.35 21.60
CA GLN A 61 -28.21 63.86 21.69
C GLN A 61 -28.47 65.20 20.95
N ASP A 62 -29.43 65.40 20.02
CA ASP A 62 -30.90 65.25 20.05
C ASP A 62 -31.58 65.29 18.65
N GLY A 63 -32.83 64.78 18.53
CA GLY A 63 -33.81 65.18 17.48
C GLY A 63 -34.63 64.08 16.78
N ALA A 64 -35.93 63.96 17.08
CA ALA A 64 -36.92 63.01 16.53
C ALA A 64 -37.78 63.62 15.37
N PRO A 65 -38.80 62.93 14.79
CA PRO A 65 -38.84 61.59 14.18
C PRO A 65 -39.39 61.61 12.72
N GLY A 66 -39.03 60.62 11.90
CA GLY A 66 -39.60 60.41 10.57
C GLY A 66 -39.77 58.92 10.23
N ALA A 67 -41.02 58.46 10.17
CA ALA A 67 -41.37 57.07 9.95
C ALA A 67 -41.17 56.62 8.49
N VAL A 68 -40.22 55.71 8.23
CA VAL A 68 -40.20 54.88 7.01
C VAL A 68 -39.77 53.44 7.33
N LYS A 69 -40.56 52.50 6.82
CA LYS A 69 -40.58 51.06 7.08
C LYS A 69 -39.20 50.37 6.92
N LYS A 70 -38.68 49.79 8.01
CA LYS A 70 -37.56 48.81 7.98
C LYS A 70 -38.03 47.50 7.33
N LYS A 71 -37.59 47.23 6.10
CA LYS A 71 -37.52 45.85 5.57
C LYS A 71 -36.47 45.09 6.39
N LYS A 72 -36.91 44.11 7.19
CA LYS A 72 -36.04 43.09 7.81
C LYS A 72 -35.25 42.40 6.68
N LYS A 73 -33.95 42.71 6.55
CA LYS A 73 -33.01 41.83 5.85
C LYS A 73 -32.98 40.53 6.66
N LYS A 74 -33.65 39.48 6.15
CA LYS A 74 -33.44 38.11 6.62
C LYS A 74 -31.95 37.83 6.48
N ASN A 75 -31.24 37.65 7.58
CA ASN A 75 -29.94 37.01 7.57
C ASN A 75 -30.13 35.66 6.87
N LYS A 76 -29.56 35.52 5.66
CA LYS A 76 -29.39 34.21 5.04
C LYS A 76 -28.51 33.43 6.01
N SER A 77 -29.12 32.51 6.75
CA SER A 77 -28.39 31.44 7.43
C SER A 77 -27.42 30.86 6.40
N LYS A 78 -26.11 30.94 6.66
CA LYS A 78 -25.11 30.23 5.87
C LYS A 78 -25.59 28.77 5.82
N LYS A 79 -26.02 28.31 4.64
CA LYS A 79 -26.27 26.89 4.40
C LYS A 79 -24.98 26.20 4.85
N LYS A 80 -25.07 25.27 5.81
CA LYS A 80 -23.98 24.32 6.06
C LYS A 80 -23.67 23.71 4.70
N LYS A 81 -22.47 23.96 4.18
CA LYS A 81 -22.01 23.35 2.94
C LYS A 81 -21.94 21.86 3.25
N ASP A 82 -22.62 21.05 2.45
CA ASP A 82 -22.54 19.59 2.62
C ASP A 82 -21.07 19.17 2.58
N PRO A 83 -20.67 18.14 3.34
CA PRO A 83 -19.29 17.65 3.33
C PRO A 83 -18.83 17.40 1.89
N LEU A 84 -17.60 17.77 1.56
CA LEU A 84 -17.03 17.47 0.25
C LEU A 84 -17.05 15.94 0.07
N GLN A 85 -17.69 15.48 -1.00
CA GLN A 85 -17.77 14.06 -1.33
C GLN A 85 -16.72 13.70 -2.37
N GLN A 86 -16.17 12.50 -2.28
CA GLN A 86 -15.27 11.95 -3.29
C GLN A 86 -15.97 11.85 -4.66
N THR A 87 -15.22 12.00 -5.75
CA THR A 87 -15.71 11.81 -7.12
C THR A 87 -15.74 10.33 -7.52
N ASP A 88 -16.36 10.03 -8.67
CA ASP A 88 -16.30 8.72 -9.32
C ASP A 88 -15.82 8.87 -10.77
N PRO A 89 -14.59 8.45 -11.13
CA PRO A 89 -13.59 7.79 -10.28
C PRO A 89 -13.00 8.72 -9.20
N PRO A 90 -12.45 8.19 -8.08
CA PRO A 90 -11.83 8.99 -7.03
C PRO A 90 -10.72 9.91 -7.55
N SER A 91 -10.78 11.19 -7.16
CA SER A 91 -9.85 12.20 -7.65
C SER A 91 -9.49 13.27 -6.63
N ILE A 92 -10.28 13.45 -5.58
CA ILE A 92 -10.02 14.46 -4.55
C ILE A 92 -9.04 13.88 -3.53
N PRO A 93 -7.89 14.53 -3.28
CA PRO A 93 -6.97 14.12 -2.22
C PRO A 93 -7.67 13.93 -0.87
N VAL A 94 -7.26 12.91 -0.12
CA VAL A 94 -7.91 12.58 1.15
C VAL A 94 -7.78 13.71 2.17
N ASP A 95 -6.66 14.45 2.20
CA ASP A 95 -6.52 15.62 3.08
C ASP A 95 -7.51 16.75 2.77
N GLU A 96 -7.94 16.90 1.52
CA GLU A 96 -8.97 17.88 1.13
C GLU A 96 -10.38 17.46 1.53
N LEU A 97 -10.64 16.14 1.66
CA LEU A 97 -11.91 15.61 2.17
C LEU A 97 -12.07 15.82 3.68
N PHE A 98 -10.96 15.94 4.41
CA PHE A 98 -10.93 16.15 5.86
C PHE A 98 -10.19 17.46 6.24
N PRO A 99 -10.79 18.66 6.04
CA PRO A 99 -10.13 19.94 6.30
C PRO A 99 -9.71 20.18 7.75
N SER A 100 -10.27 19.44 8.72
CA SER A 100 -9.83 19.48 10.13
C SER A 100 -8.51 18.75 10.35
N ALA A 101 -8.03 18.00 9.36
CA ALA A 101 -6.96 17.03 9.48
C ALA A 101 -7.20 16.01 10.60
N ASP A 102 -8.46 15.65 10.90
CA ASP A 102 -8.78 14.49 11.73
C ASP A 102 -9.29 13.38 10.79
N PHE A 103 -8.48 12.35 10.58
CA PHE A 103 -8.81 11.24 9.69
C PHE A 103 -9.58 10.12 10.41
N PRO A 104 -10.43 9.35 9.70
CA PRO A 104 -11.26 8.30 10.31
C PRO A 104 -10.41 7.25 11.03
N GLU A 105 -10.83 6.87 12.23
CA GLU A 105 -10.25 5.74 12.96
C GLU A 105 -10.54 4.43 12.22
N GLY A 106 -9.64 3.45 12.39
CA GLY A 106 -9.93 2.06 12.04
C GLY A 106 -10.90 1.41 13.03
N GLU A 107 -11.01 0.10 12.95
CA GLU A 107 -11.82 -0.66 13.92
C GLU A 107 -11.08 -0.75 15.27
N ILE A 108 -11.72 -0.26 16.33
CA ILE A 108 -11.19 -0.32 17.70
C ILE A 108 -11.63 -1.62 18.37
N GLN A 109 -10.65 -2.40 18.83
CA GLN A 109 -10.85 -3.63 19.59
C GLN A 109 -10.20 -3.51 20.99
N GLN A 110 -10.81 -4.15 21.98
CA GLN A 110 -10.18 -4.32 23.29
C GLN A 110 -9.15 -5.45 23.23
N TYR A 111 -8.11 -5.38 24.05
CA TYR A 111 -7.17 -6.48 24.20
C TYR A 111 -7.84 -7.68 24.86
N LYS A 112 -7.41 -8.88 24.45
CA LYS A 112 -7.90 -10.14 25.01
C LYS A 112 -7.56 -10.20 26.51
N ASP A 113 -8.53 -10.66 27.31
CA ASP A 113 -8.42 -10.83 28.77
C ASP A 113 -8.07 -9.55 29.55
N ASP A 114 -8.28 -8.36 28.97
CA ASP A 114 -8.03 -7.08 29.62
C ASP A 114 -9.23 -6.64 30.49
N ASN A 115 -8.97 -6.19 31.71
CA ASN A 115 -10.01 -5.80 32.69
C ASN A 115 -10.36 -4.30 32.63
N LEU A 116 -10.30 -3.70 31.43
CA LEU A 116 -10.55 -2.28 31.13
C LEU A 116 -9.57 -1.28 31.78
N TRP A 117 -8.54 -1.74 32.48
CA TRP A 117 -7.58 -0.83 33.14
C TRP A 117 -6.84 0.04 32.13
N ARG A 118 -6.47 -0.51 30.96
CA ARG A 118 -5.79 0.24 29.90
C ARG A 118 -6.64 1.40 29.39
N THR A 119 -7.94 1.18 29.25
CA THR A 119 -8.88 2.19 28.76
C THR A 119 -9.11 3.32 29.77
N THR A 120 -9.11 3.01 31.07
CA THR A 120 -9.43 3.97 32.14
C THR A 120 -8.21 4.63 32.77
N SER A 121 -7.03 4.01 32.66
CA SER A 121 -5.76 4.52 33.17
C SER A 121 -5.47 5.93 32.64
N GLU A 122 -5.16 6.85 33.55
CA GLU A 122 -4.80 8.23 33.21
C GLU A 122 -3.47 8.27 32.44
N GLU A 123 -2.49 7.47 32.88
CA GLU A 123 -1.19 7.34 32.21
C GLU A 123 -1.34 6.88 30.76
N LYS A 124 -2.13 5.82 30.52
CA LYS A 124 -2.33 5.28 29.16
C LYS A 124 -3.07 6.25 28.26
N ARG A 125 -4.03 7.03 28.79
CA ARG A 125 -4.72 8.08 28.04
C ARG A 125 -3.84 9.27 27.72
N GLU A 126 -2.86 9.60 28.57
CA GLU A 126 -1.89 10.64 28.26
C GLU A 126 -0.88 10.16 27.19
N LEU A 127 -0.40 8.92 27.28
CA LEU A 127 0.44 8.32 26.22
C LEU A 127 -0.27 8.34 24.86
N GLU A 128 -1.55 7.99 24.83
CA GLU A 128 -2.40 8.13 23.64
C GLU A 128 -2.42 9.54 23.06
N ARG A 129 -2.56 10.55 23.93
CA ARG A 129 -2.64 11.95 23.54
C ARG A 129 -1.35 12.42 22.86
N LEU A 130 -0.20 11.97 23.36
CA LEU A 130 1.12 12.28 22.80
C LEU A 130 1.31 11.67 21.40
N GLN A 131 0.71 10.50 21.15
CA GLN A 131 0.83 9.78 19.87
C GLN A 131 -0.22 10.19 18.82
N LYS A 132 -1.16 11.09 19.15
CA LYS A 132 -2.22 11.53 18.24
C LYS A 132 -1.72 11.95 16.84
N PRO A 133 -0.62 12.73 16.69
CA PRO A 133 -0.13 13.11 15.36
C PRO A 133 0.22 11.90 14.50
N MET A 134 0.89 10.90 15.07
CA MET A 134 1.24 9.66 14.38
C MET A 134 -0.02 8.90 13.96
N TYR A 135 -0.96 8.67 14.89
CA TYR A 135 -2.23 7.97 14.58
C TYR A 135 -2.95 8.62 13.41
N ASN A 136 -2.95 9.95 13.39
CA ASN A 136 -3.59 10.69 12.33
C ASN A 136 -2.88 10.53 10.97
N SER A 137 -1.55 10.54 10.93
CA SER A 137 -0.77 10.26 9.71
C SER A 137 -1.08 8.88 9.14
N VAL A 138 -1.07 7.82 9.96
CA VAL A 138 -1.37 6.47 9.47
C VAL A 138 -2.85 6.27 9.12
N ARG A 139 -3.78 6.95 9.81
CA ARG A 139 -5.22 6.95 9.44
C ARG A 139 -5.47 7.61 8.08
N ARG A 140 -4.73 8.67 7.72
CA ARG A 140 -4.74 9.24 6.37
C ARG A 140 -4.31 8.21 5.33
N ALA A 141 -3.19 7.53 5.57
CA ALA A 141 -2.69 6.49 4.67
C ALA A 141 -3.72 5.35 4.52
N ALA A 142 -4.36 4.92 5.61
CA ALA A 142 -5.38 3.88 5.61
C ALA A 142 -6.64 4.30 4.86
N GLU A 143 -7.06 5.56 4.97
CA GLU A 143 -8.20 6.09 4.24
C GLU A 143 -7.96 6.15 2.74
N VAL A 144 -6.75 6.53 2.30
CA VAL A 144 -6.35 6.41 0.90
C VAL A 144 -6.46 4.95 0.45
N HIS A 145 -5.90 4.03 1.23
CA HIS A 145 -5.94 2.60 0.90
C HIS A 145 -7.39 2.09 0.76
N ARG A 146 -8.29 2.46 1.68
CA ARG A 146 -9.73 2.13 1.61
C ARG A 146 -10.39 2.64 0.33
N GLN A 147 -10.18 3.91 -0.02
CA GLN A 147 -10.81 4.49 -1.21
C GLN A 147 -10.28 3.87 -2.50
N VAL A 148 -8.95 3.67 -2.59
CA VAL A 148 -8.31 3.02 -3.75
C VAL A 148 -8.82 1.60 -3.92
N ARG A 149 -8.76 0.76 -2.88
CA ARG A 149 -9.18 -0.65 -3.01
C ARG A 149 -10.66 -0.79 -3.32
N LYS A 150 -11.52 0.08 -2.76
CA LYS A 150 -12.96 0.12 -3.07
C LYS A 150 -13.21 0.38 -4.54
N TYR A 151 -12.48 1.33 -5.14
CA TYR A 151 -12.55 1.59 -6.57
C TYR A 151 -11.97 0.44 -7.39
N MET A 152 -10.81 -0.08 -7.03
CA MET A 152 -10.19 -1.19 -7.78
C MET A 152 -11.11 -2.41 -7.82
N ARG A 153 -11.80 -2.73 -6.71
CA ARG A 153 -12.81 -3.80 -6.66
C ARG A 153 -13.99 -3.58 -7.63
N SER A 154 -14.33 -2.35 -8.00
CA SER A 154 -15.43 -2.08 -8.94
C SER A 154 -15.03 -2.19 -10.41
N ILE A 155 -13.73 -2.09 -10.72
CA ILE A 155 -13.24 -2.07 -12.11
C ILE A 155 -12.44 -3.30 -12.51
N ILE A 156 -11.82 -4.01 -11.56
CA ILE A 156 -11.01 -5.21 -11.84
C ILE A 156 -11.91 -6.29 -12.47
N LYS A 157 -11.50 -6.77 -13.65
CA LYS A 157 -12.21 -7.80 -14.40
C LYS A 157 -11.25 -8.64 -15.26
N PRO A 158 -11.62 -9.86 -15.64
CA PRO A 158 -10.86 -10.63 -16.62
C PRO A 158 -10.70 -9.85 -17.94
N GLY A 159 -9.57 -10.02 -18.60
CA GLY A 159 -9.21 -9.32 -19.83
C GLY A 159 -8.36 -8.05 -19.62
N MET A 160 -8.19 -7.57 -18.38
CA MET A 160 -7.26 -6.47 -18.12
C MET A 160 -5.81 -6.95 -18.14
N LEU A 161 -4.92 -6.15 -18.71
CA LEU A 161 -3.49 -6.36 -18.58
C LEU A 161 -3.07 -6.07 -17.13
N MET A 162 -2.16 -6.90 -16.60
CA MET A 162 -1.67 -6.73 -15.23
C MET A 162 -0.93 -5.40 -15.05
N VAL A 163 -0.27 -4.90 -16.10
CA VAL A 163 0.40 -3.59 -16.09
C VAL A 163 -0.61 -2.45 -15.97
N ASP A 164 -1.70 -2.47 -16.76
CA ASP A 164 -2.75 -1.45 -16.72
C ASP A 164 -3.44 -1.43 -15.36
N LEU A 165 -3.65 -2.61 -14.76
CA LEU A 165 -4.20 -2.76 -13.41
C LEU A 165 -3.31 -2.04 -12.39
N CYS A 166 -2.01 -2.34 -12.40
CA CYS A 166 -1.05 -1.76 -11.46
C CYS A 166 -0.93 -0.24 -11.66
N GLU A 167 -0.80 0.23 -12.90
CA GLU A 167 -0.68 1.66 -13.19
C GLU A 167 -1.93 2.44 -12.80
N THR A 168 -3.12 1.88 -13.05
CA THR A 168 -4.40 2.48 -12.63
C THR A 168 -4.46 2.66 -11.12
N LEU A 169 -4.13 1.59 -10.37
CA LEU A 169 -4.11 1.61 -8.91
C LEU A 169 -3.11 2.64 -8.38
N GLU A 170 -1.86 2.55 -8.84
CA GLU A 170 -0.77 3.39 -8.34
C GLU A 170 -0.99 4.87 -8.65
N ASN A 171 -1.52 5.21 -9.83
CA ASN A 171 -1.86 6.58 -10.17
C ASN A 171 -2.97 7.13 -9.27
N MET A 172 -3.95 6.29 -8.89
CA MET A 172 -4.96 6.67 -7.92
C MET A 172 -4.37 6.90 -6.53
N VAL A 173 -3.47 6.01 -6.06
CA VAL A 173 -2.75 6.22 -4.80
C VAL A 173 -2.03 7.56 -4.82
N ARG A 174 -1.19 7.82 -5.84
CA ARG A 174 -0.42 9.06 -5.95
C ARG A 174 -1.30 10.31 -5.89
N LYS A 175 -2.46 10.25 -6.53
CA LYS A 175 -3.44 11.35 -6.54
C LYS A 175 -4.11 11.54 -5.19
N LEU A 176 -4.69 10.47 -4.63
CA LEU A 176 -5.46 10.54 -3.39
C LEU A 176 -4.58 10.80 -2.16
N ILE A 177 -3.35 10.31 -2.16
CA ILE A 177 -2.40 10.56 -1.07
C ILE A 177 -1.73 11.92 -1.16
N LYS A 178 -1.73 12.53 -2.35
CA LYS A 178 -0.94 13.72 -2.71
C LYS A 178 0.55 13.43 -2.58
N GLU A 179 1.04 12.56 -3.47
CA GLU A 179 2.45 12.10 -3.52
C GLU A 179 3.42 13.29 -3.36
N ASN A 180 4.33 13.20 -2.39
CA ASN A 180 5.29 14.25 -2.07
C ASN A 180 6.62 13.64 -1.60
N GLY A 181 7.47 13.23 -2.55
CA GLY A 181 8.77 12.62 -2.24
C GLY A 181 8.64 11.48 -1.22
N LEU A 182 9.51 11.50 -0.20
CA LEU A 182 9.46 10.52 0.90
C LEU A 182 8.43 10.86 1.99
N GLN A 183 7.75 12.01 1.92
CA GLN A 183 6.75 12.37 2.92
C GLN A 183 5.44 11.62 2.71
N ALA A 184 4.97 11.45 1.48
CA ALA A 184 3.68 10.81 1.21
C ALA A 184 3.75 10.06 -0.12
N GLY A 185 3.31 8.81 -0.14
CA GLY A 185 3.42 8.01 -1.36
C GLY A 185 3.03 6.54 -1.21
N ILE A 186 3.44 5.77 -2.21
CA ILE A 186 3.32 4.32 -2.23
C ILE A 186 4.43 3.73 -1.36
N ALA A 187 4.09 2.87 -0.41
CA ALA A 187 5.06 2.30 0.53
C ALA A 187 5.86 1.14 -0.08
N PHE A 188 5.22 0.36 -0.94
CA PHE A 188 5.83 -0.76 -1.66
C PHE A 188 5.02 -1.04 -2.94
N PRO A 189 5.62 -1.70 -3.96
CA PRO A 189 4.97 -1.90 -5.25
C PRO A 189 3.68 -2.71 -5.16
N THR A 190 2.74 -2.45 -6.08
CA THR A 190 1.49 -3.21 -6.19
C THR A 190 1.74 -4.66 -6.57
N GLY A 191 1.67 -5.55 -5.58
CA GLY A 191 1.60 -6.99 -5.75
C GLY A 191 0.26 -7.38 -6.40
N CYS A 192 0.35 -8.18 -7.46
CA CYS A 192 -0.80 -8.71 -8.19
C CYS A 192 -0.62 -10.20 -8.52
N SER A 193 0.00 -10.93 -7.58
CA SER A 193 0.42 -12.32 -7.71
C SER A 193 -0.73 -13.26 -8.09
N LEU A 194 -0.54 -14.11 -9.11
CA LEU A 194 -1.58 -14.98 -9.65
C LEU A 194 -1.41 -16.44 -9.22
N ASN A 195 -2.51 -17.10 -8.86
CA ASN A 195 -2.61 -18.54 -8.67
C ASN A 195 -1.62 -19.10 -7.63
N TRP A 196 -0.65 -19.91 -8.04
CA TRP A 196 0.36 -20.52 -7.17
C TRP A 196 1.43 -19.52 -6.71
N VAL A 197 1.50 -18.33 -7.31
CA VAL A 197 2.36 -17.23 -6.84
C VAL A 197 1.66 -16.59 -5.65
N ALA A 198 2.24 -16.71 -4.46
CA ALA A 198 1.68 -16.18 -3.23
C ALA A 198 1.90 -14.67 -3.11
N ALA A 199 3.14 -14.20 -3.29
CA ALA A 199 3.54 -12.82 -3.01
C ALA A 199 4.66 -12.33 -3.94
N HIS A 200 4.91 -11.02 -3.89
CA HIS A 200 6.06 -10.32 -4.50
C HIS A 200 6.15 -10.40 -6.03
N TRP A 201 5.01 -10.57 -6.72
CA TRP A 201 4.94 -10.41 -8.17
C TRP A 201 4.17 -9.16 -8.56
N THR A 202 4.84 -8.34 -9.37
CA THR A 202 4.28 -7.20 -10.10
C THR A 202 4.90 -7.21 -11.51
N PRO A 203 4.18 -6.84 -12.58
CA PRO A 203 4.71 -6.89 -13.93
C PRO A 203 5.93 -5.97 -14.10
N ASN A 204 6.93 -6.45 -14.84
CA ASN A 204 8.00 -5.61 -15.37
C ASN A 204 7.59 -5.00 -16.71
N ALA A 205 8.37 -4.02 -17.21
CA ALA A 205 8.14 -3.46 -18.54
C ALA A 205 8.13 -4.55 -19.63
N GLY A 206 7.09 -4.54 -20.47
CA GLY A 206 6.91 -5.51 -21.56
C GLY A 206 6.14 -6.79 -21.18
N ASP A 207 5.74 -6.93 -19.92
CA ASP A 207 4.83 -8.00 -19.49
C ASP A 207 3.46 -7.86 -20.19
N LYS A 208 2.95 -8.97 -20.71
CA LYS A 208 1.67 -9.05 -21.46
C LYS A 208 0.65 -9.95 -20.77
N THR A 209 0.88 -10.27 -19.51
CA THR A 209 -0.03 -11.10 -18.71
C THR A 209 -1.38 -10.40 -18.62
N VAL A 210 -2.43 -11.16 -18.90
CA VAL A 210 -3.83 -10.71 -18.84
C VAL A 210 -4.52 -11.49 -17.74
N LEU A 211 -5.24 -10.79 -16.87
CA LEU A 211 -6.05 -11.41 -15.82
C LEU A 211 -7.15 -12.29 -16.43
N GLN A 212 -7.24 -13.55 -16.00
CA GLN A 212 -8.23 -14.51 -16.49
C GLN A 212 -9.40 -14.70 -15.51
N TYR A 213 -10.48 -15.34 -15.97
CA TYR A 213 -11.65 -15.63 -15.14
C TYR A 213 -11.34 -16.59 -13.99
N ASP A 214 -10.52 -17.61 -14.26
CA ASP A 214 -10.16 -18.66 -13.29
C ASP A 214 -8.89 -18.32 -12.48
N ASP A 215 -8.38 -17.09 -12.57
CA ASP A 215 -7.25 -16.65 -11.78
C ASP A 215 -7.64 -16.31 -10.34
N VAL A 216 -6.77 -16.68 -9.40
CA VAL A 216 -6.80 -16.24 -7.99
C VAL A 216 -5.69 -15.22 -7.78
N MET A 217 -6.05 -13.93 -7.82
CA MET A 217 -5.10 -12.82 -7.74
C MET A 217 -5.05 -12.26 -6.32
N LYS A 218 -3.84 -12.08 -5.77
CA LYS A 218 -3.65 -11.31 -4.54
C LYS A 218 -3.33 -9.88 -4.91
N LEU A 219 -4.16 -8.93 -4.51
CA LEU A 219 -3.91 -7.51 -4.69
C LEU A 219 -3.42 -6.93 -3.36
N ASP A 220 -2.16 -6.54 -3.37
CA ASP A 220 -1.38 -6.18 -2.19
C ASP A 220 -0.63 -4.89 -2.49
N PHE A 221 -0.90 -3.81 -1.75
CA PHE A 221 -0.30 -2.52 -2.01
C PHE A 221 -0.24 -1.65 -0.77
N GLY A 222 0.82 -0.84 -0.66
CA GLY A 222 1.07 -0.03 0.51
C GLY A 222 0.91 1.46 0.29
N THR A 223 0.44 2.17 1.31
CA THR A 223 0.42 3.63 1.37
C THR A 223 1.17 4.11 2.60
N HIS A 224 1.79 5.29 2.56
CA HIS A 224 2.42 5.87 3.76
C HIS A 224 2.31 7.39 3.83
N ILE A 225 2.36 7.89 5.07
CA ILE A 225 2.57 9.32 5.41
C ILE A 225 3.69 9.38 6.45
N ASP A 226 4.72 10.18 6.19
CA ASP A 226 5.93 10.35 7.01
C ASP A 226 6.58 9.02 7.42
N GLY A 227 6.52 8.03 6.53
CA GLY A 227 7.04 6.68 6.74
C GLY A 227 6.16 5.76 7.59
N TYR A 228 5.01 6.22 8.10
CA TYR A 228 4.03 5.33 8.73
C TYR A 228 3.23 4.61 7.64
N ILE A 229 3.53 3.32 7.50
CA ILE A 229 3.05 2.46 6.42
C ILE A 229 1.73 1.81 6.80
N VAL A 230 0.82 1.75 5.83
CA VAL A 230 -0.30 0.81 5.83
C VAL A 230 0.00 -0.26 4.81
N ASP A 231 0.11 -1.48 5.32
CA ASP A 231 0.22 -2.74 4.60
C ASP A 231 -1.12 -3.50 4.71
N CYS A 232 -1.72 -3.82 3.57
CA CYS A 232 -3.08 -4.34 3.52
C CYS A 232 -3.37 -4.97 2.13
N ALA A 233 -3.87 -6.19 2.15
CA ALA A 233 -4.05 -7.00 0.95
C ALA A 233 -5.38 -7.75 0.97
N PHE A 234 -5.88 -8.07 -0.23
CA PHE A 234 -7.04 -8.92 -0.42
C PHE A 234 -6.93 -9.77 -1.67
N THR A 235 -7.62 -10.91 -1.67
CA THR A 235 -7.71 -11.77 -2.84
C THR A 235 -8.90 -11.40 -3.72
N VAL A 236 -8.68 -11.41 -5.04
CA VAL A 236 -9.69 -11.28 -6.09
C VAL A 236 -9.77 -12.61 -6.83
N ALA A 237 -10.98 -13.16 -6.91
CA ALA A 237 -11.33 -14.30 -7.76
C ALA A 237 -12.72 -14.05 -8.36
N PHE A 238 -12.92 -14.44 -9.61
CA PHE A 238 -14.21 -14.25 -10.31
C PHE A 238 -15.05 -15.51 -10.37
N ASN A 239 -14.38 -16.67 -10.33
CA ASN A 239 -15.05 -17.96 -10.26
C ASN A 239 -15.42 -18.26 -8.79
N PRO A 240 -16.72 -18.38 -8.44
CA PRO A 240 -17.16 -18.62 -7.07
C PRO A 240 -16.63 -19.93 -6.46
N MET A 241 -16.07 -20.83 -7.28
CA MET A 241 -15.41 -22.04 -6.80
C MET A 241 -14.27 -21.76 -5.81
N TYR A 242 -13.70 -20.54 -5.84
CA TYR A 242 -12.62 -20.13 -4.95
C TYR A 242 -13.12 -19.44 -3.67
N ASP A 243 -14.41 -19.08 -3.57
CA ASP A 243 -14.97 -18.37 -2.41
C ASP A 243 -14.65 -19.07 -1.07
N PRO A 244 -14.74 -20.42 -0.95
CA PRO A 244 -14.36 -21.10 0.29
C PRO A 244 -12.88 -20.95 0.66
N LEU A 245 -11.97 -20.88 -0.33
CA LEU A 245 -10.53 -20.66 -0.09
C LEU A 245 -10.26 -19.23 0.40
N LEU A 246 -10.95 -18.25 -0.19
CA LEU A 246 -10.87 -16.86 0.24
C LEU A 246 -11.44 -16.70 1.66
N GLN A 247 -12.56 -17.36 1.96
CA GLN A 247 -13.19 -17.32 3.28
C GLN A 247 -12.27 -17.93 4.35
N ALA A 248 -11.67 -19.11 4.09
CA ALA A 248 -10.71 -19.73 5.00
C ALA A 248 -9.55 -18.80 5.35
N THR A 249 -8.98 -18.15 4.32
CA THR A 249 -7.85 -17.23 4.50
C THR A 249 -8.27 -15.96 5.26
N ARG A 250 -9.44 -15.40 4.94
CA ARG A 250 -9.98 -14.22 5.63
C ARG A 250 -10.27 -14.49 7.10
N ASP A 251 -10.85 -15.64 7.42
CA ASP A 251 -11.16 -16.03 8.80
C ASP A 251 -9.89 -16.32 9.61
N ALA A 252 -8.88 -16.93 8.98
CA ALA A 252 -7.56 -17.11 9.57
C ALA A 252 -6.87 -15.77 9.86
N THR A 253 -6.89 -14.81 8.93
CA THR A 253 -6.36 -13.45 9.15
C THR A 253 -7.11 -12.74 10.28
N ASN A 254 -8.44 -12.77 10.29
CA ASN A 254 -9.23 -12.16 11.37
C ASN A 254 -8.99 -12.83 12.73
N THR A 255 -8.71 -14.13 12.75
CA THR A 255 -8.29 -14.84 13.96
C THR A 255 -6.92 -14.35 14.43
N GLY A 256 -5.95 -14.20 13.53
CA GLY A 256 -4.66 -13.59 13.83
C GLY A 256 -4.81 -12.18 14.43
N ILE A 257 -5.65 -11.35 13.83
CA ILE A 257 -5.95 -10.00 14.32
C ILE A 257 -6.55 -10.07 15.71
N LYS A 258 -7.53 -10.95 15.95
CA LYS A 258 -8.19 -11.10 17.26
C LYS A 258 -7.21 -11.52 18.35
N GLU A 259 -6.32 -12.48 18.05
CA GLU A 259 -5.33 -13.02 18.98
C GLU A 259 -4.12 -12.10 19.19
N ALA A 260 -3.85 -11.19 18.25
CA ALA A 260 -2.81 -10.16 18.41
C ALA A 260 -3.14 -9.19 19.55
N GLY A 261 -2.12 -8.78 20.30
CA GLY A 261 -2.28 -7.84 21.41
C GLY A 261 -0.99 -7.67 22.19
N ILE A 262 -0.92 -6.61 23.00
CA ILE A 262 0.23 -6.42 23.90
C ILE A 262 0.39 -7.67 24.77
N ASP A 263 1.63 -8.13 24.93
CA ASP A 263 2.04 -9.36 25.62
C ASP A 263 1.64 -10.68 24.95
N ALA A 264 0.91 -10.66 23.84
CA ALA A 264 0.64 -11.87 23.07
C ALA A 264 1.94 -12.44 22.51
N ARG A 265 2.13 -13.77 22.64
CA ARG A 265 3.28 -14.47 22.07
C ARG A 265 3.03 -14.72 20.58
N LEU A 266 4.01 -14.40 19.74
CA LEU A 266 3.91 -14.56 18.29
C LEU A 266 3.58 -16.02 17.91
N CYS A 267 4.18 -17.01 18.56
CA CYS A 267 3.88 -18.43 18.33
C CYS A 267 2.42 -18.82 18.60
N ASP A 268 1.76 -18.18 19.57
CA ASP A 268 0.36 -18.49 19.91
C ASP A 268 -0.59 -17.93 18.85
N VAL A 269 -0.29 -16.73 18.34
CA VAL A 269 -1.00 -16.13 17.20
C VAL A 269 -0.91 -17.06 15.99
N GLY A 270 0.28 -17.57 15.68
CA GLY A 270 0.48 -18.51 14.56
C GLY A 270 -0.21 -19.86 14.75
N ALA A 271 -0.27 -20.37 15.98
CA ALA A 271 -1.01 -21.59 16.28
C ALA A 271 -2.53 -21.42 16.05
N ALA A 272 -3.10 -20.31 16.50
CA ALA A 272 -4.53 -20.00 16.33
C ALA A 272 -4.88 -19.76 14.85
N ILE A 273 -4.03 -19.05 14.10
CA ILE A 273 -4.18 -18.87 12.65
C ILE A 273 -4.23 -20.23 11.94
N GLN A 274 -3.28 -21.12 12.25
CA GLN A 274 -3.23 -22.44 11.63
C GLN A 274 -4.45 -23.30 11.94
N GLU A 275 -4.89 -23.30 13.20
CA GLU A 275 -6.06 -24.06 13.62
C GLU A 275 -7.29 -23.66 12.81
N VAL A 276 -7.52 -22.35 12.63
CA VAL A 276 -8.64 -21.85 11.83
C VAL A 276 -8.44 -22.16 10.36
N MET A 277 -7.27 -21.87 9.78
CA MET A 277 -7.00 -22.13 8.36
C MET A 277 -7.21 -23.61 7.99
N GLU A 278 -6.63 -24.53 8.76
CA GLU A 278 -6.65 -25.97 8.49
C GLU A 278 -7.98 -26.63 8.88
N SER A 279 -8.92 -25.88 9.47
CA SER A 279 -10.29 -26.36 9.70
C SER A 279 -11.18 -26.34 8.45
N TYR A 280 -10.76 -25.65 7.39
CA TYR A 280 -11.50 -25.55 6.13
C TYR A 280 -11.07 -26.64 5.14
N GLU A 281 -12.06 -27.19 4.44
CA GLU A 281 -11.89 -28.00 3.23
C GLU A 281 -12.55 -27.28 2.05
N VAL A 282 -11.93 -27.37 0.87
CA VAL A 282 -12.43 -26.73 -0.36
C VAL A 282 -12.43 -27.71 -1.51
N GLU A 283 -13.44 -27.66 -2.37
CA GLU A 283 -13.50 -28.43 -3.61
C GLU A 283 -13.23 -27.54 -4.81
N ILE A 284 -12.13 -27.80 -5.53
CA ILE A 284 -11.73 -27.05 -6.72
C ILE A 284 -11.51 -28.04 -7.85
N ASN A 285 -12.26 -27.88 -8.94
CA ASN A 285 -12.22 -28.75 -10.12
C ASN A 285 -12.43 -30.24 -9.79
N GLY A 286 -13.40 -30.53 -8.91
CA GLY A 286 -13.74 -31.90 -8.49
C GLY A 286 -12.72 -32.55 -7.55
N LYS A 287 -11.76 -31.78 -7.01
CA LYS A 287 -10.77 -32.27 -6.05
C LYS A 287 -10.90 -31.53 -4.73
N VAL A 288 -10.97 -32.29 -3.64
CA VAL A 288 -11.04 -31.77 -2.28
C VAL A 288 -9.62 -31.52 -1.75
N PHE A 289 -9.44 -30.38 -1.10
CA PHE A 289 -8.21 -29.97 -0.43
C PHE A 289 -8.54 -29.48 0.97
N GLN A 290 -7.80 -29.94 1.97
CA GLN A 290 -7.65 -29.18 3.21
C GLN A 290 -6.80 -27.94 2.90
N VAL A 291 -7.25 -26.77 3.34
CA VAL A 291 -6.50 -25.51 3.16
C VAL A 291 -5.28 -25.53 4.08
N LYS A 292 -4.11 -25.17 3.56
CA LYS A 292 -2.86 -25.14 4.33
C LYS A 292 -2.31 -23.74 4.42
N SER A 293 -1.89 -23.34 5.62
CA SER A 293 -1.05 -22.16 5.79
C SER A 293 0.28 -22.33 5.07
N ILE A 294 0.75 -21.29 4.37
CA ILE A 294 2.10 -21.29 3.78
C ILE A 294 3.14 -21.07 4.89
N ARG A 295 3.72 -22.16 5.39
CA ARG A 295 4.51 -22.17 6.64
C ARG A 295 5.81 -21.35 6.66
N ASN A 296 6.26 -20.85 5.50
CA ASN A 296 7.44 -20.00 5.38
C ASN A 296 7.11 -18.58 4.87
N LEU A 297 5.83 -18.19 4.97
CA LEU A 297 5.36 -16.81 4.94
C LEU A 297 4.84 -16.44 6.32
N ASN A 298 4.84 -15.15 6.62
CA ASN A 298 4.67 -14.61 7.96
C ASN A 298 4.15 -13.18 7.83
N GLY A 299 3.29 -12.74 8.75
CA GLY A 299 3.14 -11.30 8.97
C GLY A 299 4.38 -10.73 9.66
N HIS A 300 4.39 -9.43 9.92
CA HIS A 300 5.58 -8.76 10.42
C HIS A 300 5.29 -7.48 11.20
N SER A 301 6.21 -7.09 12.07
CA SER A 301 6.22 -5.74 12.65
C SER A 301 6.57 -4.71 11.58
N ILE A 302 5.98 -3.53 11.65
CA ILE A 302 6.23 -2.40 10.75
C ILE A 302 6.88 -1.25 11.54
N GLY A 303 7.88 -0.60 10.94
CA GLY A 303 8.56 0.56 11.49
C GLY A 303 8.52 1.75 10.53
N PRO A 304 8.91 2.96 10.98
CA PRO A 304 8.97 4.13 10.11
C PRO A 304 9.90 3.89 8.92
N TYR A 305 9.38 3.97 7.69
CA TYR A 305 10.10 3.68 6.44
C TYR A 305 10.69 2.26 6.36
N GLN A 306 10.21 1.33 7.18
CA GLN A 306 10.72 -0.03 7.28
C GLN A 306 9.55 -1.01 7.31
N ILE A 307 9.23 -1.58 6.15
CA ILE A 307 8.11 -2.52 6.01
C ILE A 307 8.29 -3.73 6.93
N HIS A 308 9.52 -4.26 7.01
CA HIS A 308 9.91 -5.37 7.88
C HIS A 308 10.81 -4.90 9.05
N ALA A 309 10.22 -4.63 10.21
CA ALA A 309 10.92 -4.08 11.39
C ALA A 309 11.51 -5.13 12.37
N GLY A 310 11.59 -6.40 11.95
CA GLY A 310 12.40 -7.42 12.60
C GLY A 310 11.66 -8.49 13.40
N LYS A 311 10.38 -8.29 13.77
CA LYS A 311 9.55 -9.37 14.35
C LYS A 311 8.68 -10.03 13.27
N SER A 312 8.66 -11.36 13.22
CA SER A 312 7.80 -12.14 12.32
C SER A 312 6.60 -12.72 13.07
N VAL A 313 5.39 -12.50 12.54
CA VAL A 313 4.15 -13.12 13.03
C VAL A 313 3.97 -14.45 12.28
N PRO A 314 4.17 -15.62 12.92
CA PRO A 314 3.95 -16.90 12.27
C PRO A 314 2.48 -17.12 11.94
N ILE A 315 2.23 -17.92 10.89
CA ILE A 315 0.88 -18.39 10.50
C ILE A 315 0.73 -19.91 10.65
N VAL A 316 1.69 -20.52 11.36
CA VAL A 316 1.74 -21.93 11.75
C VAL A 316 2.16 -22.04 13.20
N LYS A 317 1.74 -23.11 13.88
CA LYS A 317 2.21 -23.42 15.23
C LYS A 317 3.71 -23.62 15.26
N GLY A 318 4.31 -23.29 16.40
CA GLY A 318 5.75 -23.22 16.57
C GLY A 318 6.25 -21.78 16.40
N GLY A 319 7.55 -21.61 16.18
CA GLY A 319 8.18 -20.30 16.13
C GLY A 319 8.59 -19.77 17.50
N GLU A 320 8.94 -18.49 17.54
CA GLU A 320 9.50 -17.84 18.72
C GLU A 320 8.43 -17.44 19.74
N GLN A 321 8.80 -17.44 21.03
CA GLN A 321 7.94 -16.95 22.11
C GLN A 321 8.04 -15.44 22.32
N THR A 322 8.69 -14.74 21.39
CA THR A 322 8.77 -13.28 21.34
C THR A 322 7.36 -12.69 21.47
N LYS A 323 7.24 -11.61 22.24
CA LYS A 323 5.96 -10.96 22.51
C LYS A 323 5.77 -9.71 21.66
N MET A 324 4.50 -9.43 21.37
CA MET A 324 4.06 -8.14 20.86
C MET A 324 4.09 -7.09 21.98
N GLU A 325 4.53 -5.88 21.64
CA GLU A 325 4.77 -4.78 22.60
C GLU A 325 3.87 -3.57 22.33
N GLU A 326 3.69 -2.74 23.35
CA GLU A 326 2.92 -1.50 23.26
C GLU A 326 3.57 -0.52 22.27
N GLY A 327 2.76 0.09 21.41
CA GLY A 327 3.19 1.06 20.40
C GLY A 327 3.64 0.44 19.07
N GLU A 328 3.76 -0.89 18.98
CA GLU A 328 4.15 -1.56 17.75
C GLU A 328 3.04 -1.58 16.70
N PHE A 329 3.45 -1.52 15.43
CA PHE A 329 2.61 -1.79 14.27
C PHE A 329 2.88 -3.21 13.78
N TYR A 330 1.84 -3.90 13.32
CA TYR A 330 1.97 -5.20 12.70
C TYR A 330 1.13 -5.29 11.42
N ALA A 331 1.72 -5.85 10.38
CA ALA A 331 1.02 -6.48 9.28
C ALA A 331 0.60 -7.88 9.73
N ILE A 332 -0.70 -8.10 9.87
CA ILE A 332 -1.27 -9.42 10.13
C ILE A 332 -1.80 -9.95 8.81
N GLU A 333 -0.98 -10.75 8.16
CA GLU A 333 -1.28 -11.43 6.90
C GLU A 333 -1.28 -12.95 7.06
N THR A 334 -2.12 -13.62 6.28
CA THR A 334 -2.14 -15.08 6.19
C THR A 334 -2.30 -15.53 4.75
N PHE A 335 -1.75 -16.69 4.45
CA PHE A 335 -1.75 -17.27 3.11
C PHE A 335 -2.29 -18.70 3.14
N GLY A 336 -3.49 -18.90 2.57
CA GLY A 336 -4.09 -20.21 2.40
C GLY A 336 -3.73 -20.83 1.05
N SER A 337 -3.23 -22.06 1.04
CA SER A 337 -2.79 -22.77 -0.17
C SER A 337 -3.42 -24.15 -0.31
N THR A 338 -3.75 -24.54 -1.55
CA THR A 338 -4.11 -25.92 -1.91
C THR A 338 -2.90 -26.80 -2.27
N GLY A 339 -1.70 -26.20 -2.27
CA GLY A 339 -0.44 -26.84 -2.66
C GLY A 339 0.29 -27.53 -1.51
N LYS A 340 1.60 -27.29 -1.44
CA LYS A 340 2.48 -27.82 -0.39
C LYS A 340 2.49 -26.97 0.88
N GLY A 341 1.86 -25.79 0.86
CA GLY A 341 1.90 -24.84 1.96
C GLY A 341 3.34 -24.38 2.21
N PHE A 342 4.11 -24.18 1.13
CA PHE A 342 5.51 -23.74 1.19
C PHE A 342 5.90 -23.08 -0.12
N VAL A 343 6.38 -21.84 -0.03
CA VAL A 343 6.81 -21.07 -1.19
C VAL A 343 8.29 -21.24 -1.47
N ARG A 344 8.63 -21.18 -2.75
CA ARG A 344 9.98 -21.07 -3.26
C ARG A 344 10.02 -19.90 -4.21
N GLU A 345 11.19 -19.33 -4.31
CA GLU A 345 11.54 -18.34 -5.31
C GLU A 345 11.40 -18.90 -6.74
N ASP A 346 10.61 -18.23 -7.57
CA ASP A 346 10.45 -18.51 -9.01
C ASP A 346 10.07 -17.23 -9.78
N LEU A 347 10.15 -17.27 -11.12
CA LEU A 347 9.87 -16.17 -12.06
C LEU A 347 10.90 -15.02 -12.02
N GLU A 348 10.64 -13.96 -12.78
CA GLU A 348 11.51 -12.80 -12.85
C GLU A 348 11.27 -11.86 -11.65
N CYS A 349 12.35 -11.45 -10.99
CA CYS A 349 12.32 -10.50 -9.88
C CYS A 349 11.90 -9.09 -10.34
N SER A 350 10.88 -8.53 -9.69
CA SER A 350 10.43 -7.15 -9.89
C SER A 350 10.55 -6.25 -8.66
N HIS A 351 10.60 -6.81 -7.45
CA HIS A 351 10.65 -6.07 -6.18
C HIS A 351 12.08 -5.91 -5.65
N TYR A 352 12.41 -4.72 -5.18
CA TYR A 352 13.71 -4.36 -4.63
C TYR A 352 13.52 -3.42 -3.46
N MET A 353 14.38 -3.52 -2.45
CA MET A 353 14.38 -2.61 -1.31
C MET A 353 15.81 -2.38 -0.85
N LYS A 354 16.11 -1.17 -0.36
CA LYS A 354 17.40 -0.94 0.27
C LYS A 354 17.47 -1.67 1.61
N ASN A 355 18.58 -2.35 1.89
CA ASN A 355 18.79 -2.92 3.22
C ASN A 355 18.80 -1.78 4.24
N PHE A 356 17.92 -1.85 5.23
CA PHE A 356 17.70 -0.77 6.20
C PHE A 356 18.96 -0.45 7.01
N ASP A 357 19.70 -1.49 7.41
CA ASP A 357 20.85 -1.38 8.30
C ASP A 357 22.16 -1.05 7.55
N VAL A 358 22.13 -1.04 6.21
CA VAL A 358 23.35 -0.83 5.43
C VAL A 358 23.78 0.64 5.46
N GLY A 359 24.97 0.87 6.03
CA GLY A 359 25.64 2.16 5.98
C GLY A 359 26.16 2.51 4.58
N HIS A 360 27.05 3.50 4.51
CA HIS A 360 27.68 3.88 3.26
C HIS A 360 28.62 2.77 2.72
N VAL A 361 28.38 2.31 1.50
CA VAL A 361 29.23 1.35 0.79
C VAL A 361 29.90 2.02 -0.42
N PRO A 362 31.25 2.05 -0.50
CA PRO A 362 31.95 2.70 -1.60
C PRO A 362 31.83 1.89 -2.90
N LEU A 363 31.04 2.39 -3.84
CA LEU A 363 30.88 1.79 -5.17
C LEU A 363 31.99 2.21 -6.13
N ARG A 364 32.40 1.33 -7.05
CA ARG A 364 33.33 1.67 -8.15
C ARG A 364 32.60 2.03 -9.45
N LEU A 365 31.48 1.38 -9.73
CA LEU A 365 30.71 1.56 -10.96
C LEU A 365 29.92 2.88 -10.93
N ALA A 366 30.22 3.80 -11.85
CA ALA A 366 29.57 5.12 -11.89
C ALA A 366 28.04 5.02 -12.05
N LYS A 367 27.55 4.11 -12.91
CA LYS A 367 26.10 3.91 -13.10
C LYS A 367 25.41 3.35 -11.85
N ALA A 368 26.09 2.53 -11.05
CA ALA A 368 25.58 2.06 -9.76
C ALA A 368 25.50 3.18 -8.73
N LYS A 369 26.50 4.08 -8.67
CA LYS A 369 26.42 5.29 -7.83
C LYS A 369 25.25 6.18 -8.20
N GLN A 370 25.07 6.43 -9.50
CA GLN A 370 23.96 7.23 -10.00
C GLN A 370 22.62 6.60 -9.61
N LEU A 371 22.45 5.30 -9.89
CA LEU A 371 21.22 4.58 -9.57
C LEU A 371 20.93 4.56 -8.06
N LEU A 372 21.95 4.36 -7.22
CA LEU A 372 21.79 4.44 -5.76
C LEU A 372 21.36 5.84 -5.30
N GLY A 373 21.87 6.89 -5.95
CA GLY A 373 21.39 8.27 -5.74
C GLY A 373 19.91 8.42 -6.06
N THR A 374 19.47 7.91 -7.23
CA THR A 374 18.05 7.88 -7.61
C THR A 374 17.21 7.12 -6.57
N ILE A 375 17.66 5.95 -6.12
CA ILE A 375 16.95 5.14 -5.12
C ILE A 375 16.84 5.87 -3.78
N ASN A 376 17.93 6.44 -3.27
CA ASN A 376 17.91 7.15 -1.99
C ASN A 376 16.97 8.38 -2.03
N ASN A 377 16.94 9.10 -3.16
CA ASN A 377 16.14 10.32 -3.29
C ASN A 377 14.64 10.06 -3.45
N ASN A 378 14.26 8.91 -4.00
CA ASN A 378 12.86 8.61 -4.34
C ASN A 378 12.22 7.56 -3.43
N PHE A 379 12.99 6.62 -2.88
CA PHE A 379 12.47 5.50 -2.10
C PHE A 379 13.09 5.43 -0.69
N GLY A 380 14.33 5.91 -0.51
CA GLY A 380 15.02 5.77 0.77
C GLY A 380 15.22 4.30 1.11
N THR A 381 14.48 3.82 2.13
CA THR A 381 14.41 2.41 2.53
C THR A 381 13.09 1.72 2.18
N LEU A 382 12.14 2.44 1.57
CA LEU A 382 10.91 1.84 1.05
C LEU A 382 11.20 0.93 -0.16
N ALA A 383 10.34 -0.06 -0.36
CA ALA A 383 10.46 -0.96 -1.49
C ALA A 383 10.03 -0.26 -2.79
N PHE A 384 10.63 -0.68 -3.91
CA PHE A 384 10.37 -0.18 -5.24
C PHE A 384 10.40 -1.32 -6.27
N CYS A 385 9.94 -1.05 -7.48
CA CYS A 385 10.02 -2.01 -8.59
C CYS A 385 10.68 -1.41 -9.83
N ARG A 386 10.98 -2.25 -10.80
CA ARG A 386 11.60 -1.82 -12.08
C ARG A 386 10.75 -0.77 -12.80
N ARG A 387 9.41 -0.93 -12.83
CA ARG A 387 8.50 0.07 -13.42
C ARG A 387 8.65 1.45 -12.80
N TYR A 388 8.98 1.53 -11.50
CA TYR A 388 9.17 2.83 -10.84
C TYR A 388 10.46 3.49 -11.28
N LEU A 389 11.53 2.72 -11.47
CA LEU A 389 12.77 3.22 -12.08
C LEU A 389 12.53 3.67 -13.53
N ASP A 390 11.76 2.90 -14.31
CA ASP A 390 11.39 3.27 -15.68
C ASP A 390 10.62 4.60 -15.71
N ARG A 391 9.65 4.79 -14.81
CA ARG A 391 8.88 6.05 -14.66
C ARG A 391 9.77 7.24 -14.31
N LEU A 392 10.85 7.03 -13.56
CA LEU A 392 11.85 8.06 -13.24
C LEU A 392 12.83 8.34 -14.40
N GLY A 393 12.68 7.66 -15.53
CA GLY A 393 13.54 7.83 -16.70
C GLY A 393 14.88 7.10 -16.61
N GLU A 394 15.06 6.20 -15.64
CA GLU A 394 16.24 5.35 -15.61
C GLU A 394 16.20 4.36 -16.77
N THR A 395 17.32 4.23 -17.47
CA THR A 395 17.46 3.28 -18.59
C THR A 395 18.74 2.47 -18.45
N LYS A 396 18.74 1.25 -19.00
CA LYS A 396 19.90 0.32 -18.99
C LYS A 396 20.48 0.11 -17.57
N TYR A 397 19.63 0.17 -16.54
CA TYR A 397 20.05 0.15 -15.14
C TYR A 397 20.21 -1.26 -14.57
N LEU A 398 19.76 -2.32 -15.24
CA LEU A 398 19.74 -3.69 -14.68
C LEU A 398 21.11 -4.17 -14.18
N MET A 399 22.20 -3.86 -14.90
CA MET A 399 23.55 -4.23 -14.45
C MET A 399 24.00 -3.41 -13.23
N ALA A 400 23.60 -2.13 -13.16
CA ALA A 400 23.85 -1.28 -12.00
C ALA A 400 23.04 -1.76 -10.80
N LEU A 401 21.76 -2.12 -10.99
CA LEU A 401 20.90 -2.67 -9.95
C LEU A 401 21.46 -3.98 -9.42
N LYS A 402 21.86 -4.90 -10.31
CA LYS A 402 22.56 -6.14 -9.93
C LYS A 402 23.82 -5.85 -9.11
N ASN A 403 24.62 -4.85 -9.52
CA ASN A 403 25.82 -4.48 -8.77
C ASN A 403 25.48 -3.99 -7.35
N LEU A 404 24.39 -3.25 -7.17
CA LEU A 404 23.94 -2.85 -5.84
C LEU A 404 23.49 -4.06 -5.00
N CYS A 405 22.82 -5.04 -5.62
CA CYS A 405 22.43 -6.28 -4.96
C CYS A 405 23.64 -7.14 -4.55
N ASP A 406 24.60 -7.33 -5.46
CA ASP A 406 25.83 -8.09 -5.22
C ASP A 406 26.68 -7.47 -4.08
N ASN A 407 26.51 -6.17 -3.81
CA ASN A 407 27.18 -5.47 -2.71
C ASN A 407 26.33 -5.38 -1.43
N GLY A 408 25.17 -6.04 -1.37
CA GLY A 408 24.28 -6.07 -0.19
C GLY A 408 23.63 -4.74 0.16
N ILE A 409 23.66 -3.75 -0.76
CA ILE A 409 23.05 -2.43 -0.55
C ILE A 409 21.54 -2.50 -0.80
N ILE A 410 21.18 -3.19 -1.88
CA ILE A 410 19.81 -3.48 -2.25
C ILE A 410 19.59 -4.97 -2.02
N GLN A 411 18.46 -5.32 -1.43
CA GLN A 411 17.97 -6.68 -1.32
C GLN A 411 16.68 -6.80 -2.11
N VAL A 412 16.22 -8.03 -2.29
CA VAL A 412 14.82 -8.23 -2.64
C VAL A 412 14.05 -8.29 -1.36
N ASP A 413 12.87 -7.68 -1.39
CA ASP A 413 11.88 -7.87 -0.36
C ASP A 413 11.65 -9.37 -0.15
N GLN A 414 12.07 -9.86 1.01
CA GLN A 414 11.88 -11.24 1.43
C GLN A 414 11.12 -11.20 2.76
N PRO A 415 10.10 -12.05 2.94
CA PRO A 415 9.45 -12.21 4.22
C PRO A 415 10.50 -12.70 5.23
N LEU A 416 10.48 -12.13 6.42
CA LEU A 416 11.41 -12.45 7.49
C LEU A 416 11.32 -13.95 7.83
N HIS A 417 12.34 -14.73 7.44
CA HIS A 417 12.40 -16.15 7.73
C HIS A 417 12.38 -16.40 9.26
N PRO A 418 11.49 -17.25 9.78
CA PRO A 418 11.37 -17.53 11.21
C PRO A 418 12.51 -18.38 11.79
N TYR A 419 13.53 -18.68 10.98
CA TYR A 419 14.71 -19.42 11.42
C TYR A 419 15.94 -18.68 10.90
N PRO A 420 16.79 -18.10 11.78
CA PRO A 420 18.18 -17.83 11.43
C PRO A 420 18.89 -19.18 11.27
N GLY A 421 18.63 -19.84 10.14
CA GLY A 421 19.37 -21.03 9.76
C GLY A 421 20.80 -20.60 9.46
N ASN A 422 21.73 -21.02 10.32
CA ASN A 422 23.16 -21.01 10.06
C ASN A 422 23.43 -21.29 8.58
N LEU A 423 23.82 -20.27 7.81
CA LEU A 423 24.53 -20.48 6.55
C LEU A 423 25.73 -21.37 6.89
N PRO A 424 25.92 -22.52 6.22
CA PRO A 424 27.06 -23.37 6.51
C PRO A 424 28.33 -22.55 6.29
N HIS A 425 29.17 -22.51 7.33
CA HIS A 425 30.52 -21.99 7.26
C HIS A 425 31.22 -22.49 5.98
N ARG A 426 31.85 -21.55 5.28
CA ARG A 426 32.71 -21.82 4.11
C ARG A 426 33.61 -23.03 4.37
N PRO A 427 33.71 -24.02 3.47
CA PRO A 427 34.79 -24.99 3.56
C PRO A 427 36.13 -24.37 3.10
N ASN A 428 37.20 -24.89 3.68
CA ASN A 428 38.60 -24.50 3.52
C ASN A 428 39.14 -24.52 2.07
N PRO A 429 40.26 -23.82 1.80
CA PRO A 429 40.69 -23.47 0.46
C PRO A 429 41.63 -24.52 -0.15
N VAL A 430 41.15 -25.71 -0.50
CA VAL A 430 41.97 -26.65 -1.30
C VAL A 430 41.12 -27.51 -2.22
N THR A 431 40.42 -26.92 -3.19
CA THR A 431 40.07 -27.57 -4.48
C THR A 431 39.67 -26.46 -5.46
N VAL A 432 40.64 -25.66 -5.89
CA VAL A 432 40.47 -24.76 -7.03
C VAL A 432 41.15 -25.44 -8.19
N VAL A 433 40.38 -25.92 -9.16
CA VAL A 433 40.68 -26.04 -10.61
C VAL A 433 39.63 -26.96 -11.24
N VAL A 434 38.92 -26.41 -12.23
CA VAL A 434 37.91 -27.04 -13.12
C VAL A 434 36.46 -27.23 -12.60
N ILE A 435 35.77 -26.14 -12.27
CA ILE A 435 34.37 -25.90 -12.73
C ILE A 435 34.22 -24.37 -12.88
N HIS A 436 34.69 -23.85 -14.01
CA HIS A 436 34.61 -22.42 -14.35
C HIS A 436 33.95 -22.28 -15.73
N CYS A 437 32.69 -22.71 -15.84
CA CYS A 437 31.77 -22.38 -16.93
C CYS A 437 30.39 -22.95 -16.56
N LEU A 438 29.34 -22.12 -16.51
CA LEU A 438 27.93 -22.46 -16.19
C LEU A 438 27.48 -22.39 -14.71
N MET A 439 27.86 -21.35 -13.96
CA MET A 439 27.00 -20.87 -12.87
C MET A 439 26.25 -19.62 -13.34
N LEU A 440 25.01 -19.88 -13.74
CA LEU A 440 23.99 -18.92 -14.10
C LEU A 440 23.82 -17.88 -12.98
N CYS A 441 23.84 -16.61 -13.41
CA CYS A 441 23.44 -15.40 -12.72
C CYS A 441 22.74 -15.58 -11.35
N PRO A 442 23.34 -15.17 -10.22
CA PRO A 442 22.56 -14.95 -9.00
C PRO A 442 21.71 -13.70 -9.25
N GLN A 443 20.46 -13.92 -9.68
CA GLN A 443 19.44 -12.88 -9.73
C GLN A 443 19.03 -12.58 -8.28
N PRO A 444 18.89 -11.30 -7.89
CA PRO A 444 18.28 -10.95 -6.62
C PRO A 444 16.85 -11.56 -6.58
N TYR A 445 16.50 -12.12 -5.43
CA TYR A 445 15.43 -13.10 -5.21
C TYR A 445 14.02 -12.76 -5.81
N PRO A 446 13.30 -13.73 -6.37
CA PRO A 446 12.11 -13.51 -7.19
C PRO A 446 10.77 -13.70 -6.44
N PRO A 447 9.61 -13.56 -7.11
CA PRO A 447 8.30 -13.94 -6.58
C PRO A 447 8.26 -15.25 -5.80
N LEU A 448 7.36 -15.32 -4.83
CA LEU A 448 7.24 -16.44 -3.91
C LEU A 448 6.11 -17.36 -4.35
N CYS A 449 6.46 -18.58 -4.77
CA CYS A 449 5.58 -19.51 -5.45
C CYS A 449 5.44 -20.85 -4.71
N ASP A 450 4.21 -21.29 -4.44
CA ASP A 450 3.94 -22.70 -4.14
C ASP A 450 4.02 -23.52 -5.45
N VAL A 451 3.76 -24.83 -5.39
CA VAL A 451 3.80 -25.72 -6.53
C VAL A 451 2.83 -25.28 -7.62
N ARG A 452 3.30 -25.25 -8.86
CA ARG A 452 2.48 -24.91 -10.03
C ARG A 452 1.21 -25.75 -10.09
N GLY A 453 0.07 -25.11 -10.38
CA GLY A 453 -1.26 -25.73 -10.38
C GLY A 453 -1.96 -25.72 -9.03
N SER A 454 -1.32 -25.22 -7.97
CA SER A 454 -2.01 -24.85 -6.73
C SER A 454 -2.62 -23.46 -6.82
N TYR A 455 -3.48 -23.14 -5.85
CA TYR A 455 -4.12 -21.85 -5.68
C TYR A 455 -3.77 -21.30 -4.31
N VAL A 456 -3.37 -20.04 -4.26
CA VAL A 456 -3.04 -19.31 -3.03
C VAL A 456 -3.96 -18.10 -2.91
N SER A 457 -4.50 -17.88 -1.71
CA SER A 457 -5.23 -16.68 -1.30
C SER A 457 -4.47 -15.99 -0.15
N GLN A 458 -4.57 -14.66 -0.08
CA GLN A 458 -4.03 -13.79 0.98
C GLN A 458 -5.12 -12.81 1.45
N PHE A 459 -5.12 -12.52 2.74
CA PHE A 459 -5.79 -11.37 3.35
C PHE A 459 -4.89 -10.77 4.41
N GLU A 460 -4.93 -9.45 4.53
CA GLU A 460 -4.04 -8.73 5.42
C GLU A 460 -4.62 -7.43 5.95
N HIS A 461 -4.25 -7.09 7.19
CA HIS A 461 -4.43 -5.76 7.74
C HIS A 461 -3.22 -5.29 8.55
N THR A 462 -3.00 -3.98 8.51
CA THR A 462 -2.19 -3.30 9.51
C THR A 462 -3.00 -3.12 10.78
N ILE A 463 -2.41 -3.49 11.91
CA ILE A 463 -2.91 -3.19 13.25
C ILE A 463 -1.90 -2.33 14.00
N LEU A 464 -2.41 -1.54 14.95
CA LEU A 464 -1.63 -0.74 15.87
C LEU A 464 -1.96 -1.11 17.30
N LEU A 465 -0.93 -1.48 18.06
CA LEU A 465 -1.04 -1.86 19.46
C LEU A 465 -0.97 -0.62 20.36
N ARG A 466 -2.04 0.17 20.36
CA ARG A 466 -2.18 1.41 21.14
C ARG A 466 -2.14 1.13 22.66
N PRO A 467 -1.66 2.07 23.50
CA PRO A 467 -1.70 1.94 24.95
C PRO A 467 -3.06 1.55 25.54
N THR A 468 -4.16 2.07 24.98
CA THR A 468 -5.54 1.92 25.51
C THR A 468 -6.38 0.86 24.81
N CYS A 469 -6.02 0.46 23.58
CA CYS A 469 -6.79 -0.45 22.72
C CYS A 469 -5.93 -1.03 21.61
N LYS A 470 -6.50 -1.93 20.79
CA LYS A 470 -5.94 -2.31 19.49
C LYS A 470 -6.75 -1.63 18.40
N GLU A 471 -6.09 -1.02 17.41
CA GLU A 471 -6.77 -0.44 16.24
C GLU A 471 -6.40 -1.23 14.98
N VAL A 472 -7.39 -1.83 14.32
CA VAL A 472 -7.24 -2.41 12.98
C VAL A 472 -7.36 -1.27 11.98
N ILE A 473 -6.24 -0.58 11.75
CA ILE A 473 -6.25 0.75 11.12
C ILE A 473 -6.72 0.73 9.67
N SER A 474 -6.42 -0.36 8.97
CA SER A 474 -6.77 -0.57 7.56
C SER A 474 -8.17 -1.18 7.36
N ARG A 475 -8.90 -1.52 8.43
CA ARG A 475 -10.26 -2.09 8.33
C ARG A 475 -11.17 -1.16 7.52
N GLY A 476 -12.05 -1.75 6.70
CA GLY A 476 -13.07 -1.04 5.93
C GLY A 476 -14.42 -1.76 5.93
N ASP A 477 -15.35 -1.28 5.11
CA ASP A 477 -16.68 -1.92 4.89
C ASP A 477 -16.58 -3.22 4.07
N ASP A 478 -15.41 -3.48 3.48
CA ASP A 478 -15.17 -4.50 2.48
C ASP A 478 -14.56 -5.80 3.04
N TYR A 479 -13.49 -5.74 3.85
CA TYR A 479 -12.92 -6.94 4.46
C TYR A 479 -12.50 -6.86 5.91
#